data_AF-A0A4Q4CPY0-F1
#
_entry.id   AF-A0A4Q4CPY0-F1
#
_cell.length_a   1.000
_cell.length_b   1.000
_cell.length_c   1.000
_cell.angle_alpha   90.00
_cell.angle_beta   90.00
_cell.angle_gamma   90.00
#
_symmetry.space_group_name_H-M   'P 1'
#
loop_
_entity.id
_entity.type
_entity.pdbx_description
1 polymer ?
#
loop_
_entity_poly.entity_id
_entity_poly.type
_entity_poly.pdbx_seq_one_letter_code
_entity_poly.pdbx_strand_id
1 'polypeptide(L)'
;MDITKAALDAGIASFEATHGGVPESFQPLIRHAPGAFAGYGLMRAALMRGQEDGGALDLKTKELIFALLDVLVGQNRGAKAHAANAIRLGLTLPELAEGLVQCLMVGGITVWNLTGREVMEHCEAIVAEAG
;
A
#
# COMPACT_ATOMS: atom_id res chain seq x y z
N MET A 1 -10.09 -2.02 -29.81
CA MET A 1 -9.15 -2.18 -28.67
C MET A 1 -9.95 -2.81 -27.55
N ASP A 2 -9.49 -3.95 -27.02
CA ASP A 2 -10.16 -4.59 -25.88
C ASP A 2 -9.82 -3.79 -24.61
N ILE A 3 -10.79 -3.02 -24.13
CA ILE A 3 -10.64 -2.15 -22.96
C ILE A 3 -10.30 -2.94 -21.70
N THR A 4 -10.75 -4.20 -21.62
CA THR A 4 -10.48 -5.09 -20.49
C THR A 4 -9.02 -5.53 -20.49
N LYS A 5 -8.47 -5.87 -21.65
CA LYS A 5 -7.04 -6.21 -21.78
C LYS A 5 -6.15 -5.02 -21.43
N ALA A 6 -6.43 -3.85 -21.96
CA ALA A 6 -5.64 -2.65 -21.67
C ALA A 6 -5.68 -2.26 -20.18
N ALA A 7 -6.85 -2.39 -19.53
CA ALA A 7 -7.00 -2.14 -18.10
C ALA A 7 -6.26 -3.18 -17.24
N LEU A 8 -6.25 -4.45 -17.68
CA LEU A 8 -5.46 -5.51 -17.03
C LEU A 8 -3.96 -5.20 -17.09
N ASP A 9 -3.44 -4.87 -18.27
CA ASP A 9 -2.03 -4.58 -18.49
C ASP A 9 -1.59 -3.35 -17.67
N ALA A 10 -2.40 -2.29 -17.64
CA ALA A 10 -2.14 -1.10 -16.81
C ALA A 10 -2.13 -1.41 -15.30
N GLY A 11 -3.03 -2.28 -14.84
CA GLY A 11 -3.07 -2.73 -13.45
C GLY A 11 -1.82 -3.51 -13.05
N ILE A 12 -1.39 -4.46 -13.88
CA ILE A 12 -0.17 -5.24 -13.67
C ILE A 12 1.04 -4.31 -13.59
N ALA A 13 1.20 -3.39 -14.55
CA ALA A 13 2.30 -2.44 -14.58
C ALA A 13 2.34 -1.55 -13.33
N SER A 14 1.16 -1.13 -12.82
CA SER A 14 1.07 -0.36 -11.58
C SER A 14 1.59 -1.15 -10.36
N PHE A 15 1.27 -2.44 -10.28
CA PHE A 15 1.77 -3.31 -9.22
C PHE A 15 3.27 -3.56 -9.34
N GLU A 16 3.77 -3.81 -10.55
CA GLU A 16 5.21 -3.96 -10.80
C GLU A 16 5.99 -2.73 -10.37
N ALA A 17 5.53 -1.53 -10.73
CA ALA A 17 6.20 -0.27 -10.41
C ALA A 17 6.28 0.03 -8.90
N THR A 18 5.34 -0.48 -8.10
CA THR A 18 5.22 -0.10 -6.68
C THR A 18 5.53 -1.24 -5.71
N HIS A 19 5.36 -2.49 -6.14
CA HIS A 19 5.49 -3.70 -5.30
C HIS A 19 6.42 -4.75 -5.93
N GLY A 20 7.04 -4.47 -7.09
CA GLY A 20 7.90 -5.42 -7.80
C GLY A 20 7.16 -6.57 -8.48
N GLY A 21 5.82 -6.58 -8.43
CA GLY A 21 4.98 -7.56 -9.08
C GLY A 21 3.56 -7.57 -8.50
N VAL A 22 2.66 -8.29 -9.16
CA VAL A 22 1.31 -8.52 -8.64
C VAL A 22 1.38 -9.53 -7.48
N PRO A 23 0.90 -9.19 -6.27
CA PRO A 23 0.93 -10.13 -5.15
C PRO A 23 0.16 -11.42 -5.44
N GLU A 24 0.66 -12.55 -4.97
CA GLU A 24 0.06 -13.88 -5.22
C GLU A 24 -1.42 -13.96 -4.77
N SER A 25 -1.80 -13.19 -3.75
CA SER A 25 -3.18 -13.10 -3.27
C SER A 25 -4.17 -12.60 -4.32
N PHE A 26 -3.72 -11.91 -5.37
CA PHE A 26 -4.56 -11.47 -6.49
C PHE A 26 -4.72 -12.54 -7.58
N GLN A 27 -3.95 -13.63 -7.55
CA GLN A 27 -4.03 -14.68 -8.58
C GLN A 27 -5.42 -15.32 -8.67
N PRO A 28 -6.13 -15.62 -7.56
CA PRO A 28 -7.53 -16.05 -7.64
C PRO A 28 -8.45 -15.00 -8.28
N LEU A 29 -8.25 -13.71 -7.99
CA LEU A 29 -9.05 -12.63 -8.57
C LEU A 29 -8.82 -12.53 -10.09
N ILE A 30 -7.57 -12.64 -10.54
CA ILE A 30 -7.21 -12.66 -11.96
C ILE A 30 -7.87 -13.86 -12.66
N ARG A 31 -7.78 -15.06 -12.08
CA ARG A 31 -8.30 -16.29 -12.71
C ARG A 31 -9.82 -16.34 -12.75
N HIS A 32 -10.49 -15.94 -11.67
CA HIS A 32 -11.93 -16.17 -11.51
C HIS A 32 -12.78 -14.92 -11.77
N ALA A 33 -12.20 -13.72 -11.71
CA ALA A 33 -12.90 -12.47 -11.99
C ALA A 33 -11.97 -11.45 -12.70
N PRO A 34 -11.43 -11.77 -13.88
CA PRO A 34 -10.45 -10.93 -14.59
C PRO A 34 -10.96 -9.52 -14.89
N GLY A 35 -12.27 -9.36 -15.16
CA GLY A 35 -12.87 -8.04 -15.35
C GLY A 35 -12.84 -7.18 -14.07
N ALA A 36 -13.02 -7.79 -12.89
CA ALA A 36 -12.92 -7.10 -11.62
C ALA A 36 -11.46 -6.72 -11.32
N PHE A 37 -10.50 -7.62 -11.59
CA PHE A 37 -9.08 -7.27 -11.49
C PHE A 37 -8.70 -6.13 -12.44
N ALA A 38 -9.19 -6.13 -13.68
CA ALA A 38 -8.93 -5.07 -14.64
C ALA A 38 -9.46 -3.71 -14.15
N GLY A 39 -10.69 -3.66 -13.63
CA GLY A 39 -11.26 -2.45 -13.04
C GLY A 39 -10.48 -1.96 -11.81
N TYR A 40 -10.14 -2.87 -10.90
CA TYR A 40 -9.34 -2.56 -9.71
C TYR A 40 -7.93 -2.08 -10.08
N GLY A 41 -7.29 -2.75 -11.04
CA GLY A 41 -5.97 -2.41 -11.56
C GLY A 41 -5.95 -1.02 -12.19
N LEU A 42 -6.96 -0.65 -12.96
CA LEU A 42 -7.08 0.70 -13.54
C LEU A 42 -7.26 1.77 -12.45
N MET A 43 -8.11 1.51 -11.46
CA MET A 43 -8.28 2.41 -10.31
C MET A 43 -6.96 2.62 -9.58
N ARG A 44 -6.24 1.53 -9.30
CA ARG A 44 -4.93 1.57 -8.65
C ARG A 44 -3.89 2.30 -9.48
N ALA A 45 -3.81 2.04 -10.79
CA ALA A 45 -2.89 2.70 -11.71
C ALA A 45 -3.12 4.22 -11.76
N ALA A 46 -4.37 4.66 -11.69
CA ALA A 46 -4.69 6.08 -11.63
C ALA A 46 -4.28 6.72 -10.29
N LEU A 47 -4.51 6.00 -9.19
CA LEU A 47 -4.22 6.49 -7.84
C LEU A 47 -2.72 6.53 -7.54
N MET A 48 -1.96 5.51 -7.96
CA MET A 48 -0.54 5.31 -7.63
C MET A 48 0.44 6.01 -8.59
N ARG A 49 0.02 7.07 -9.27
CA ARG A 49 0.94 7.92 -10.06
C ARG A 49 1.77 8.84 -9.16
N GLY A 50 3.07 8.97 -9.41
CA GLY A 50 3.90 9.98 -8.74
C GLY A 50 3.48 11.40 -9.14
N GLN A 51 4.03 12.42 -8.48
CA GLN A 51 3.76 13.82 -8.85
C GLN A 51 4.26 14.13 -10.27
N GLU A 52 5.40 13.58 -10.64
CA GLU A 52 5.96 13.65 -12.00
C GLU A 52 5.05 13.02 -13.07
N ASP A 53 4.22 12.05 -12.69
CA ASP A 53 3.27 11.38 -13.57
C ASP A 53 1.83 11.95 -13.44
N GLY A 54 1.69 13.18 -12.93
CA GLY A 54 0.40 13.86 -12.80
C GLY A 54 -0.45 13.40 -11.60
N GLY A 55 0.17 12.81 -10.58
CA GLY A 55 -0.44 12.59 -9.27
C GLY A 55 -0.46 13.87 -8.42
N ALA A 56 -1.50 14.07 -7.61
CA ALA A 56 -1.60 15.24 -6.73
C ALA A 56 -0.75 15.10 -5.45
N LEU A 57 -0.62 13.88 -4.93
CA LEU A 57 0.23 13.54 -3.79
C LEU A 57 1.46 12.76 -4.27
N ASP A 58 2.57 12.89 -3.55
CA ASP A 58 3.74 12.03 -3.76
C ASP A 58 3.45 10.57 -3.35
N LEU A 59 4.29 9.64 -3.81
CA LEU A 59 4.11 8.22 -3.52
C LEU A 59 4.32 7.90 -2.04
N LYS A 60 5.26 8.58 -1.36
CA LYS A 60 5.56 8.39 0.07
C LYS A 60 4.28 8.58 0.91
N THR A 61 3.57 9.67 0.63
CA THR A 61 2.33 10.08 1.30
C THR A 61 1.20 9.11 0.99
N LYS A 62 1.05 8.66 -0.26
CA LYS A 62 0.02 7.67 -0.63
C LYS A 62 0.23 6.34 0.06
N GLU A 63 1.47 5.85 0.07
CA GLU A 63 1.85 4.61 0.75
C GLU A 63 1.61 4.74 2.26
N LEU A 64 1.98 5.87 2.89
CA LEU A 64 1.64 6.13 4.29
C LEU A 64 0.12 6.09 4.53
N ILE A 65 -0.69 6.81 3.74
CA ILE A 65 -2.15 6.82 3.88
C ILE A 65 -2.71 5.40 3.81
N PHE A 66 -2.27 4.59 2.83
CA PHE A 66 -2.71 3.21 2.73
C PHE A 66 -2.31 2.36 3.93
N ALA A 67 -1.08 2.52 4.44
CA ALA A 67 -0.65 1.83 5.65
C ALA A 67 -1.57 2.17 6.85
N LEU A 68 -1.93 3.44 7.03
CA LEU A 68 -2.81 3.90 8.10
C LEU A 68 -4.25 3.38 7.94
N LEU A 69 -4.78 3.39 6.72
CA LEU A 69 -6.12 2.85 6.44
C LEU A 69 -6.17 1.34 6.69
N ASP A 70 -5.15 0.61 6.25
CA ASP A 70 -5.03 -0.83 6.49
C ASP A 70 -4.89 -1.15 7.98
N VAL A 71 -4.14 -0.37 8.75
CA VAL A 71 -4.10 -0.48 10.22
C VAL A 71 -5.48 -0.27 10.82
N LEU A 72 -6.20 0.76 10.38
CA LEU A 72 -7.52 1.11 10.91
C LEU A 72 -8.56 0.00 10.67
N VAL A 73 -8.48 -0.72 9.54
CA VAL A 73 -9.39 -1.84 9.23
C VAL A 73 -8.84 -3.22 9.60
N GLY A 74 -7.66 -3.29 10.23
CA GLY A 74 -7.03 -4.55 10.65
C GLY A 74 -6.40 -5.38 9.52
N GLN A 75 -6.11 -4.77 8.37
CA GLN A 75 -5.44 -5.40 7.23
C GLN A 75 -3.92 -5.44 7.44
N ASN A 76 -3.46 -6.38 8.27
CA ASN A 76 -2.07 -6.41 8.74
C ASN A 76 -1.02 -6.59 7.61
N ARG A 77 -1.30 -7.44 6.62
CA ARG A 77 -0.35 -7.72 5.53
C ARG A 77 -0.17 -6.52 4.60
N GLY A 78 -1.27 -5.86 4.24
CA GLY A 78 -1.30 -4.66 3.42
C GLY A 78 -0.65 -3.50 4.15
N ALA A 79 -0.97 -3.31 5.43
CA ALA A 79 -0.36 -2.28 6.26
C ALA A 79 1.17 -2.39 6.30
N LYS A 80 1.70 -3.59 6.52
CA LYS A 80 3.16 -3.85 6.49
C LYS A 80 3.77 -3.55 5.12
N ALA A 81 3.12 -3.99 4.04
CA ALA A 81 3.63 -3.76 2.68
C ALA A 81 3.68 -2.26 2.34
N HIS A 82 2.60 -1.53 2.60
CA HIS A 82 2.49 -0.10 2.35
C HIS A 82 3.46 0.71 3.22
N ALA A 83 3.57 0.39 4.52
CA ALA A 83 4.53 1.05 5.39
C ALA A 83 5.98 0.81 4.95
N ALA A 84 6.34 -0.42 4.58
CA ALA A 84 7.67 -0.75 4.07
C ALA A 84 8.00 0.02 2.78
N ASN A 85 7.04 0.15 1.85
CA ASN A 85 7.21 0.95 0.64
C ASN A 85 7.38 2.43 0.96
N ALA A 86 6.59 2.97 1.90
CA ALA A 86 6.75 4.35 2.35
C ALA A 86 8.16 4.59 2.93
N ILE A 87 8.69 3.68 3.76
CA ILE A 87 10.07 3.76 4.28
C ILE A 87 11.09 3.79 3.15
N ARG A 88 10.96 2.92 2.13
CA ARG A 88 11.85 2.92 0.95
C ARG A 88 11.78 4.23 0.15
N LEU A 89 10.64 4.91 0.19
CA LEU A 89 10.43 6.23 -0.42
C LEU A 89 10.86 7.39 0.50
N GLY A 90 11.55 7.10 1.61
CA GLY A 90 12.10 8.10 2.53
C GLY A 90 11.17 8.51 3.66
N LEU A 91 10.12 7.74 3.96
CA LEU A 91 9.38 7.88 5.21
C LEU A 91 10.29 7.47 6.38
N THR A 92 10.27 8.25 7.44
CA THR A 92 11.02 7.99 8.66
C THR A 92 10.16 7.22 9.68
N LEU A 93 10.80 6.48 10.58
CA LEU A 93 10.11 5.79 11.67
C LEU A 93 9.28 6.76 12.56
N PRO A 94 9.75 7.98 12.89
CA PRO A 94 8.93 8.98 13.57
C PRO A 94 7.69 9.42 12.76
N GLU A 95 7.80 9.66 11.45
CA GLU A 95 6.63 9.99 10.61
C GLU A 95 5.60 8.85 10.60
N LEU A 96 6.06 7.59 10.52
CA LEU A 96 5.18 6.42 10.61
C LEU A 96 4.49 6.35 11.97
N ALA A 97 5.24 6.50 13.06
CA ALA A 97 4.70 6.45 14.41
C ALA A 97 3.65 7.54 14.65
N GLU A 98 3.89 8.77 14.18
CA GLU A 98 2.93 9.87 14.27
C GLU A 98 1.62 9.54 13.54
N GLY A 99 1.70 8.99 12.32
CA GLY A 99 0.52 8.53 11.58
C GLY A 99 -0.25 7.43 12.31
N LEU A 100 0.47 6.43 12.85
CA LEU A 100 -0.15 5.34 13.60
C LEU A 100 -0.87 5.85 14.87
N VAL A 101 -0.32 6.84 15.57
CA VAL A 101 -0.98 7.49 16.73
C VAL A 101 -2.30 8.15 16.33
N GLN A 102 -2.42 8.71 15.13
CA GLN A 102 -3.70 9.23 14.64
C GLN A 102 -4.73 8.12 14.48
N CYS A 103 -4.33 6.91 14.07
CA CYS A 103 -5.23 5.76 14.04
C CYS A 103 -5.73 5.39 15.45
N LEU A 104 -4.93 5.55 16.52
CA LEU A 104 -5.40 5.34 17.90
C LEU A 104 -6.50 6.32 18.27
N MET A 105 -6.42 7.58 17.81
CA MET A 105 -7.44 8.59 18.11
C MET A 105 -8.81 8.24 17.51
N VAL A 106 -8.83 7.54 16.36
CA VAL A 106 -10.07 7.17 15.65
C VAL A 106 -10.55 5.76 16.03
N GLY A 107 -9.64 4.79 16.04
CA GLY A 107 -9.95 3.36 16.23
C GLY A 107 -9.69 2.83 17.65
N GLY A 108 -9.17 3.65 18.56
CA GLY A 108 -8.82 3.25 19.92
C GLY A 108 -7.55 2.41 20.01
N ILE A 109 -7.19 1.96 21.21
CA ILE A 109 -5.94 1.20 21.44
C ILE A 109 -5.89 -0.15 20.71
N THR A 110 -7.03 -0.69 20.29
CA THR A 110 -7.12 -1.98 19.60
C THR A 110 -6.43 -1.95 18.23
N VAL A 111 -6.51 -0.83 17.48
CA VAL A 111 -5.83 -0.73 16.18
C VAL A 111 -4.30 -0.84 16.32
N TRP A 112 -3.75 -0.30 17.42
CA TRP A 112 -2.34 -0.44 17.75
C TRP A 112 -2.00 -1.89 18.07
N ASN A 113 -2.74 -2.48 19.02
CA ASN A 113 -2.43 -3.81 19.54
C ASN A 113 -2.55 -4.92 18.48
N LEU A 114 -3.50 -4.79 17.56
CA LEU A 114 -3.76 -5.81 16.53
C LEU A 114 -2.94 -5.63 15.27
N THR A 115 -2.61 -4.39 14.89
CA THR A 115 -1.91 -4.12 13.61
C THR A 115 -0.79 -3.10 13.74
N GLY A 116 -1.05 -1.93 14.34
CA GLY A 116 -0.09 -0.81 14.36
C GLY A 116 1.28 -1.16 14.97
N ARG A 117 1.31 -1.89 16.09
CA ARG A 117 2.55 -2.36 16.73
C ARG A 117 3.38 -3.23 15.79
N GLU A 118 2.75 -4.20 15.13
CA GLU A 118 3.46 -5.12 14.25
C GLU A 118 3.96 -4.44 12.96
N VAL A 119 3.25 -3.41 12.49
CA VAL A 119 3.71 -2.57 11.37
C VAL A 119 4.95 -1.79 11.77
N MET A 120 4.95 -1.20 12.97
CA MET A 120 6.11 -0.48 13.49
C MET A 120 7.33 -1.40 13.64
N GLU A 121 7.18 -2.54 14.31
CA GLU A 121 8.24 -3.55 14.49
C GLU A 121 8.79 -4.06 13.14
N HIS A 122 7.91 -4.24 12.16
CA HIS A 122 8.32 -4.63 10.81
C HIS A 122 9.20 -3.56 10.13
N CYS A 123 8.83 -2.28 10.23
CA CYS A 123 9.59 -1.19 9.65
C CYS A 123 10.90 -0.92 10.40
N GLU A 124 10.94 -1.11 11.72
CA GLU A 124 12.18 -1.05 12.51
C GLU A 124 13.21 -2.08 12.01
N ALA A 125 12.78 -3.33 11.78
CA ALA A 125 13.64 -4.37 11.23
C ALA A 125 14.19 -4.00 9.85
N ILE A 126 13.36 -3.46 8.95
CA ILE A 126 13.79 -3.01 7.62
C ILE A 126 14.85 -1.91 7.70
N VAL A 127 14.65 -0.92 8.57
CA VAL A 127 15.61 0.18 8.74
C VAL A 127 16.92 -0.31 9.36
N ALA A 128 16.85 -1.24 10.32
CA ALA A 128 18.03 -1.84 10.94
C ALA A 128 18.86 -2.68 9.96
N GLU A 129 18.23 -3.37 9.00
CA GLU A 129 18.92 -4.14 7.96
C GLU A 129 19.57 -3.26 6.88
N ALA A 130 19.12 -2.01 6.73
CA ALA A 130 19.61 -1.07 5.71
C ALA A 130 20.78 -0.19 6.18
N GLY A 131 21.09 -0.16 7.48
CA GLY A 131 22.18 0.61 8.10
C GLY A 131 23.42 -0.23 8.38
#